data_AF-A0A7V4KRV1-F1
#
_entry.id   AF-A0A7V4KRV1-F1
#
_cell.length_a   1.000
_cell.length_b   1.000
_cell.length_c   1.000
_cell.angle_alpha   90.00
_cell.angle_beta   90.00
_cell.angle_gamma   90.00
#
_symmetry.space_group_name_H-M   'P 1'
#
loop_
_entity.id
_entity.type
_entity.pdbx_description
1 polymer ?
#
loop_
_entity_poly.entity_id
_entity_poly.type
_entity_poly.pdbx_seq_one_letter_code
_entity_poly.pdbx_strand_id
1 'polypeptide(L)'
;MSPARLLLAALLLAALGACGADGTGGPTPPPATGEDAASFGLWTPSRFDTCTKEQHDRFSVIGPDGKRYPTWHPPVDPQTGCRFGHEHGRDPRGSALYGEIGDIPFGYANEQLMTWDPAGHRHEDHVGHKIEWENGVQLQRSLVPGGSAGVVPIGVTCDFLTKMHQGTHSADAFANNLHELVYHVRCSDGTRISATVMTAFGIPGEFVRSCDKTTVIRAGAPVPASSPAGGGVRFIPDLECVRRHILVPPGEFSGFSGGLYEDWVSANYLRTPDGRQLAYFDPHFAVFSPSRFFDASRPGNVGRSVDACFMVEGDRRARGGECDASTAGGTLTSLDHDDPRSAFNGLVREVYFNQTWITNAGGPTVWYTDPFGGNARPTPFPGSVRQVLAAIDNTRPFPLESQAFGASRNYGLWQGRPAGVHAPN
;
A
#
# COMPACT_ATOMS: atom_id res chain seq x y z
N MET A 1 3.66 11.41 -80.85
CA MET A 1 5.13 11.35 -80.73
C MET A 1 5.51 11.94 -79.38
N SER A 2 6.02 11.10 -78.47
CA SER A 2 6.68 11.45 -77.18
C SER A 2 7.94 12.30 -77.40
N PRO A 3 8.62 12.92 -76.39
CA PRO A 3 8.75 12.53 -74.96
C PRO A 3 8.60 13.71 -73.95
N ALA A 4 8.13 13.53 -72.70
CA ALA A 4 8.70 12.86 -71.51
C ALA A 4 9.58 13.75 -70.59
N ARG A 5 9.24 13.71 -69.29
CA ARG A 5 10.06 13.95 -68.09
C ARG A 5 10.39 15.41 -67.70
N LEU A 6 9.64 15.94 -66.73
CA LEU A 6 10.24 16.48 -65.51
C LEU A 6 9.32 16.17 -64.32
N LEU A 7 9.86 15.36 -63.41
CA LEU A 7 9.25 14.84 -62.20
C LEU A 7 9.31 15.89 -61.07
N LEU A 8 8.26 15.87 -60.25
CA LEU A 8 8.24 16.08 -58.79
C LEU A 8 9.08 17.23 -58.19
N ALA A 9 8.40 18.28 -57.74
CA ALA A 9 8.62 18.89 -56.42
C ALA A 9 7.68 20.10 -56.22
N ALA A 10 6.47 19.87 -55.69
CA ALA A 10 5.68 20.90 -54.99
C ALA A 10 4.33 20.32 -54.53
N LEU A 11 4.32 19.61 -53.39
CA LEU A 11 3.13 19.41 -52.56
C LEU A 11 3.54 18.62 -51.31
N LEU A 12 4.05 19.33 -50.29
CA LEU A 12 4.13 18.87 -48.90
C LEU A 12 4.43 20.08 -48.01
N LEU A 13 3.44 20.95 -47.87
CA LEU A 13 3.36 21.92 -46.78
C LEU A 13 1.96 21.81 -46.16
N ALA A 14 1.79 20.82 -45.29
CA ALA A 14 0.78 20.77 -44.23
C ALA A 14 1.08 19.55 -43.34
N ALA A 15 0.91 19.70 -42.03
CA ALA A 15 1.13 18.71 -40.97
C ALA A 15 2.60 18.50 -40.50
N LEU A 16 3.20 19.56 -39.96
CA LEU A 16 4.16 19.42 -38.87
C LEU A 16 3.56 20.11 -37.64
N GLY A 17 3.06 19.31 -36.70
CA GLY A 17 2.47 19.81 -35.45
C GLY A 17 1.50 18.87 -34.77
N ALA A 18 1.85 17.58 -34.63
CA ALA A 18 1.17 16.67 -33.71
C ALA A 18 2.10 15.49 -33.35
N CYS A 19 3.18 15.80 -32.65
CA CYS A 19 3.93 14.80 -31.89
C CYS A 19 3.94 15.27 -30.43
N GLY A 20 3.25 14.52 -29.55
CA GLY A 20 3.28 14.78 -28.12
C GLY A 20 1.94 14.54 -27.42
N ALA A 21 1.58 13.26 -27.24
CA ALA A 21 0.88 12.76 -26.06
C ALA A 21 0.75 11.24 -26.23
N ASP A 22 1.64 10.52 -25.54
CA ASP A 22 1.62 9.08 -25.44
C ASP A 22 0.25 8.59 -24.93
N GLY A 23 -0.24 7.50 -25.53
CA GLY A 23 -1.56 6.92 -25.27
C GLY A 23 -1.65 6.23 -23.91
N THR A 24 -1.76 7.01 -22.83
CA THR A 24 -2.20 6.55 -21.51
C THR A 24 -3.71 6.75 -21.38
N GLY A 25 -4.48 6.04 -22.19
CA GLY A 25 -5.94 6.12 -22.19
C GLY A 25 -6.57 5.31 -21.07
N GLY A 26 -6.35 5.71 -19.81
CA GLY A 26 -7.21 5.28 -18.70
C GLY A 26 -8.67 5.68 -18.98
N PRO A 27 -9.65 5.06 -18.30
CA PRO A 27 -11.05 5.47 -18.41
C PRO A 27 -11.16 6.97 -18.16
N THR A 28 -11.86 7.69 -19.03
CA THR A 28 -12.11 9.13 -18.84
C THR A 28 -12.71 9.33 -17.45
N PRO A 29 -12.07 10.13 -16.58
CA PRO A 29 -12.62 10.40 -15.26
C PRO A 29 -14.05 10.95 -15.39
N PRO A 30 -14.94 10.64 -14.44
CA PRO A 30 -16.26 11.26 -14.44
C PRO A 30 -16.12 12.79 -14.35
N PRO A 31 -17.13 13.56 -14.80
CA PRO A 31 -17.13 15.00 -14.61
C PRO A 31 -16.91 15.36 -13.14
N ALA A 32 -16.02 16.31 -12.87
CA ALA A 32 -15.78 16.78 -11.53
C ALA A 32 -17.06 17.43 -10.96
N THR A 33 -17.42 17.10 -9.73
CA THR A 33 -18.52 17.75 -8.99
C THR A 33 -18.12 19.13 -8.48
N GLY A 34 -16.81 19.40 -8.39
CA GLY A 34 -16.24 20.58 -7.75
C GLY A 34 -16.01 20.42 -6.24
N GLU A 35 -16.30 19.24 -5.69
CA GLU A 35 -16.08 18.91 -4.27
C GLU A 35 -14.75 18.19 -4.07
N ASP A 36 -14.10 18.45 -2.94
CA ASP A 36 -12.92 17.73 -2.47
C ASP A 36 -13.34 16.56 -1.58
N ALA A 37 -12.65 15.42 -1.72
CA ALA A 37 -12.77 14.31 -0.78
C ALA A 37 -12.16 14.67 0.57
N ALA A 38 -12.57 13.99 1.64
CA ALA A 38 -12.06 14.29 2.99
C ALA A 38 -10.54 14.07 3.14
N SER A 39 -9.94 13.22 2.30
CA SER A 39 -8.49 12.99 2.26
C SER A 39 -7.70 14.09 1.54
N PHE A 40 -8.35 14.94 0.74
CA PHE A 40 -7.66 15.92 -0.09
C PHE A 40 -7.15 17.11 0.74
N GLY A 41 -5.93 17.55 0.45
CA GLY A 41 -5.37 18.73 1.08
C GLY A 41 -5.10 18.57 2.58
N LEU A 42 -4.89 17.35 3.09
CA LEU A 42 -4.53 17.15 4.50
C LEU A 42 -3.03 17.27 4.78
N TRP A 43 -2.17 17.02 3.79
CA TRP A 43 -0.72 17.11 3.97
C TRP A 43 -0.27 18.56 4.21
N THR A 44 0.72 18.71 5.09
CA THR A 44 1.42 19.96 5.36
C THR A 44 2.93 19.69 5.46
N PRO A 45 3.78 20.59 4.93
CA PRO A 45 5.23 20.41 5.00
C PRO A 45 5.74 20.50 6.44
N SER A 46 6.66 19.61 6.78
CA SER A 46 7.45 19.64 8.00
C SER A 46 8.65 20.59 7.89
N ARG A 47 9.47 20.66 8.95
CA ARG A 47 10.71 21.46 8.98
C ARG A 47 11.81 20.96 8.03
N PHE A 48 11.69 19.73 7.53
CA PHE A 48 12.65 19.11 6.62
C PHE A 48 12.18 19.13 5.15
N ASP A 49 10.90 19.44 4.94
CA ASP A 49 10.30 19.49 3.62
C ASP A 49 10.60 20.81 2.93
N THR A 50 10.76 20.73 1.62
CA THR A 50 11.09 21.91 0.81
C THR A 50 10.01 22.22 -0.22
N CYS A 51 9.06 21.31 -0.43
CA CYS A 51 7.87 21.59 -1.22
C CYS A 51 6.81 22.32 -0.41
N THR A 52 6.05 23.21 -1.06
CA THR A 52 4.85 23.81 -0.48
C THR A 52 3.66 22.86 -0.55
N LYS A 53 2.66 23.13 0.27
CA LYS A 53 1.36 22.46 0.22
C LYS A 53 0.72 22.53 -1.17
N GLU A 54 0.77 23.68 -1.82
CA GLU A 54 0.21 23.88 -3.15
C GLU A 54 0.96 23.09 -4.22
N GLN A 55 2.24 22.79 -4.04
CA GLN A 55 2.98 21.91 -4.96
C GLN A 55 2.55 20.46 -4.78
N HIS A 56 2.33 20.04 -3.55
CA HIS A 56 1.84 18.70 -3.20
C HIS A 56 0.42 18.46 -3.73
N ASP A 57 -0.50 19.40 -3.46
CA ASP A 57 -1.92 19.24 -3.78
C ASP A 57 -2.22 19.31 -5.29
N ARG A 58 -1.21 19.58 -6.14
CA ARG A 58 -1.33 19.42 -7.61
C ARG A 58 -1.47 17.95 -8.02
N PHE A 59 -0.94 17.03 -7.24
CA PHE A 59 -1.04 15.60 -7.50
C PHE A 59 -2.40 15.10 -7.01
N SER A 60 -3.37 15.17 -7.91
CA SER A 60 -4.77 14.86 -7.63
C SER A 60 -5.44 14.16 -8.80
N VAL A 61 -6.51 13.42 -8.50
CA VAL A 61 -7.35 12.72 -9.48
C VAL A 61 -8.82 12.92 -9.14
N ILE A 62 -9.68 12.88 -10.15
CA ILE A 62 -11.13 12.82 -9.94
C ILE A 62 -11.54 11.36 -9.75
N GLY A 63 -12.08 11.04 -8.58
CA GLY A 63 -12.51 9.70 -8.23
C GLY A 63 -13.83 9.31 -8.92
N PRO A 64 -14.27 8.04 -8.81
CA PRO A 64 -15.49 7.55 -9.46
C PRO A 64 -16.78 8.26 -9.06
N ASP A 65 -16.80 8.95 -7.91
CA ASP A 65 -17.92 9.75 -7.42
C ASP A 65 -17.84 11.23 -7.86
N GLY A 66 -16.84 11.59 -8.66
CA GLY A 66 -16.62 12.93 -9.20
C GLY A 66 -15.93 13.90 -8.23
N LYS A 67 -15.56 13.47 -7.01
CA LYS A 67 -14.77 14.30 -6.08
C LYS A 67 -13.29 14.30 -6.44
N ARG A 68 -12.56 15.33 -6.02
CA ARG A 68 -11.10 15.41 -6.14
C ARG A 68 -10.42 14.72 -4.95
N TYR A 69 -9.48 13.82 -5.25
CA TYR A 69 -8.69 13.05 -4.28
C TYR A 69 -7.20 13.32 -4.45
N PRO A 70 -6.39 13.16 -3.40
CA PRO A 70 -4.96 13.02 -3.58
C PRO A 70 -4.68 11.72 -4.34
N THR A 71 -3.55 11.69 -5.05
CA THR A 71 -3.07 10.48 -5.73
C THR A 71 -1.55 10.39 -5.61
N TRP A 72 -0.96 9.40 -6.27
CA TRP A 72 0.47 9.18 -6.23
C TRP A 72 1.25 10.39 -6.74
N HIS A 73 2.32 10.72 -6.02
CA HIS A 73 3.36 11.62 -6.48
C HIS A 73 4.74 11.00 -6.22
N PRO A 74 5.77 11.37 -7.00
CA PRO A 74 7.14 11.02 -6.67
C PRO A 74 7.55 11.72 -5.36
N PRO A 75 8.54 11.20 -4.61
CA PRO A 75 8.98 11.82 -3.35
C PRO A 75 9.70 13.18 -3.55
N VAL A 76 10.06 13.50 -4.79
CA VAL A 76 10.65 14.78 -5.21
C VAL A 76 9.81 15.34 -6.36
N ASP A 77 9.39 16.60 -6.26
CA ASP A 77 8.66 17.27 -7.34
C ASP A 77 9.54 17.34 -8.61
N PRO A 78 9.12 16.74 -9.74
CA PRO A 78 9.92 16.72 -10.96
C PRO A 78 10.12 18.11 -11.57
N GLN A 79 9.26 19.09 -11.27
CA GLN A 79 9.34 20.43 -11.85
C GLN A 79 10.35 21.31 -11.14
N THR A 80 10.37 21.28 -9.80
CA THR A 80 11.21 22.19 -8.99
C THR A 80 12.37 21.50 -8.29
N GLY A 81 12.34 20.17 -8.16
CA GLY A 81 13.33 19.41 -7.39
C GLY A 81 13.17 19.53 -5.86
N CYS A 82 12.11 20.17 -5.38
CA CYS A 82 11.77 20.18 -3.95
C CYS A 82 11.39 18.77 -3.48
N ARG A 83 11.44 18.54 -2.17
CA ARG A 83 11.19 17.26 -1.49
C ARG A 83 9.93 17.33 -0.64
N PHE A 84 9.10 16.29 -0.71
CA PHE A 84 7.87 16.15 0.07
C PHE A 84 8.05 15.45 1.42
N GLY A 85 9.23 14.87 1.69
CA GLY A 85 9.55 14.17 2.95
C GLY A 85 8.97 12.77 3.10
N HIS A 86 8.13 12.34 2.15
CA HIS A 86 7.49 11.03 2.16
C HIS A 86 7.39 10.44 0.75
N GLU A 87 7.05 9.16 0.67
CA GLU A 87 6.88 8.42 -0.59
C GLU A 87 5.56 7.64 -0.63
N HIS A 88 5.07 7.31 -1.83
CA HIS A 88 3.83 6.56 -2.04
C HIS A 88 4.03 5.22 -2.73
N GLY A 89 5.21 4.62 -2.58
CA GLY A 89 5.58 3.41 -3.27
C GLY A 89 5.95 3.66 -4.73
N ARG A 90 5.70 2.65 -5.57
CA ARG A 90 6.07 2.68 -6.99
C ARG A 90 5.16 3.60 -7.77
N ASP A 91 5.74 4.24 -8.78
CA ASP A 91 4.99 4.95 -9.80
C ASP A 91 4.00 4.00 -10.50
N PRO A 92 2.67 4.22 -10.40
CA PRO A 92 1.69 3.31 -10.95
C PRO A 92 1.79 3.20 -12.49
N ARG A 93 2.36 4.21 -13.16
CA ARG A 93 2.52 4.24 -14.63
C ARG A 93 3.40 3.12 -15.18
N GLY A 94 4.22 2.48 -14.35
CA GLY A 94 5.00 1.32 -14.76
C GLY A 94 4.22 -0.01 -14.74
N SER A 95 3.03 -0.05 -14.16
CA SER A 95 2.18 -1.24 -14.19
C SER A 95 1.59 -1.47 -15.59
N ALA A 96 1.54 -2.73 -16.03
CA ALA A 96 0.83 -3.15 -17.24
C ALA A 96 -0.70 -2.98 -17.15
N LEU A 97 -1.21 -2.65 -15.95
CA LEU A 97 -2.61 -2.33 -15.70
C LEU A 97 -2.90 -0.83 -15.77
N TYR A 98 -1.87 0.05 -15.76
CA TYR A 98 -2.09 1.49 -15.66
C TYR A 98 -2.96 2.06 -16.77
N GLY A 99 -2.74 1.63 -18.02
CA GLY A 99 -3.56 2.09 -19.15
C GLY A 99 -5.05 1.75 -19.02
N GLU A 100 -5.42 0.76 -18.21
CA GLU A 100 -6.81 0.38 -17.95
C GLU A 100 -7.37 1.02 -16.67
N ILE A 101 -6.51 1.27 -15.69
CA ILE A 101 -6.92 1.71 -14.34
C ILE A 101 -6.80 3.23 -14.17
N GLY A 102 -5.71 3.82 -14.65
CA GLY A 102 -5.36 5.22 -14.42
C GLY A 102 -4.80 5.46 -13.01
N ASP A 103 -4.87 6.72 -12.59
CA ASP A 103 -4.42 7.16 -11.27
C ASP A 103 -5.37 6.67 -10.17
N ILE A 104 -4.82 6.26 -9.03
CA ILE A 104 -5.58 5.70 -7.92
C ILE A 104 -6.00 6.83 -6.96
N PRO A 105 -7.31 7.06 -6.72
CA PRO A 105 -7.76 8.01 -5.71
C PRO A 105 -7.46 7.47 -4.31
N PHE A 106 -6.76 8.25 -3.50
CA PHE A 106 -6.43 7.88 -2.13
C PHE A 106 -7.56 8.28 -1.18
N GLY A 107 -8.19 7.30 -0.52
CA GLY A 107 -9.29 7.53 0.42
C GLY A 107 -10.69 7.33 -0.16
N TYR A 108 -10.82 6.75 -1.35
CA TYR A 108 -12.13 6.53 -1.99
C TYR A 108 -13.05 5.61 -1.18
N ALA A 109 -12.55 4.47 -0.67
CA ALA A 109 -13.33 3.56 0.18
C ALA A 109 -13.73 4.22 1.50
N ASN A 110 -12.84 5.05 2.07
CA ASN A 110 -13.12 5.85 3.27
C ASN A 110 -14.29 6.82 3.01
N GLU A 111 -14.30 7.47 1.85
CA GLU A 111 -15.37 8.39 1.45
C GLU A 111 -16.72 7.67 1.28
N GLN A 112 -16.69 6.48 0.68
CA GLN A 112 -17.90 5.65 0.56
C GLN A 112 -18.36 5.11 1.94
N LEU A 113 -17.42 4.82 2.84
CA LEU A 113 -17.71 4.42 4.22
C LEU A 113 -18.44 5.52 4.98
N MET A 114 -18.11 6.79 4.80
CA MET A 114 -18.88 7.89 5.41
C MET A 114 -20.34 7.91 5.00
N THR A 115 -20.66 7.48 3.77
CA THR A 115 -22.04 7.41 3.29
C THR A 115 -22.74 6.14 3.80
N TRP A 116 -22.02 5.02 3.86
CA TRP A 116 -22.54 3.72 4.26
C TRP A 116 -22.72 3.57 5.79
N ASP A 117 -21.71 3.94 6.57
CA ASP A 117 -21.69 3.96 8.04
C ASP A 117 -21.16 5.32 8.54
N PRO A 118 -22.01 6.36 8.62
CA PRO A 118 -21.59 7.69 9.06
C PRO A 118 -21.00 7.72 10.49
N ALA A 119 -21.41 6.78 11.35
CA ALA A 119 -20.91 6.69 12.72
C ALA A 119 -19.54 5.98 12.81
N GLY A 120 -19.24 5.12 11.82
CA GLY A 120 -17.98 4.39 11.69
C GLY A 120 -17.03 4.98 10.65
N HIS A 121 -17.07 6.29 10.40
CA HIS A 121 -16.20 6.90 9.40
C HIS A 121 -14.71 6.77 9.74
N ARG A 122 -13.88 6.75 8.71
CA ARG A 122 -12.43 6.61 8.78
C ARG A 122 -11.79 7.69 7.90
N HIS A 123 -10.76 8.37 8.41
CA HIS A 123 -9.93 9.29 7.63
C HIS A 123 -8.46 8.92 7.75
N GLU A 124 -7.95 8.27 6.72
CA GLU A 124 -6.57 7.85 6.61
C GLU A 124 -5.62 9.04 6.41
N ASP A 125 -4.43 8.95 6.99
CA ASP A 125 -3.44 9.98 6.78
C ASP A 125 -2.78 9.79 5.41
N HIS A 126 -2.34 10.91 4.83
CA HIS A 126 -1.89 10.91 3.44
C HIS A 126 -0.65 10.02 3.23
N VAL A 127 0.35 10.11 4.11
CA VAL A 127 1.65 9.45 3.91
C VAL A 127 1.59 7.93 3.94
N GLY A 128 0.56 7.36 4.61
CA GLY A 128 0.36 5.92 4.68
C GLY A 128 -0.02 5.26 3.34
N HIS A 129 -0.42 6.00 2.32
CA HIS A 129 -0.83 5.40 1.03
C HIS A 129 0.39 4.91 0.22
N LYS A 130 0.52 3.58 0.03
CA LYS A 130 1.62 2.94 -0.72
C LYS A 130 1.10 2.15 -1.91
N ILE A 131 1.67 2.39 -3.08
CA ILE A 131 1.41 1.67 -4.32
C ILE A 131 2.50 0.64 -4.57
N GLU A 132 2.09 -0.58 -4.94
CA GLU A 132 2.97 -1.61 -5.47
C GLU A 132 2.35 -2.27 -6.70
N TRP A 133 3.20 -2.83 -7.55
CA TRP A 133 2.75 -3.59 -8.72
C TRP A 133 3.83 -4.57 -9.15
N GLU A 134 3.44 -5.61 -9.86
CA GLU A 134 4.35 -6.52 -10.59
C GLU A 134 3.71 -6.91 -11.90
N ASN A 135 4.50 -6.97 -12.97
CA ASN A 135 4.03 -7.39 -14.28
C ASN A 135 4.57 -8.78 -14.59
N GLY A 136 3.76 -9.62 -15.23
CA GLY A 136 4.22 -10.92 -15.72
C GLY A 136 4.61 -11.92 -14.62
N VAL A 137 3.99 -11.86 -13.43
CA VAL A 137 4.25 -12.79 -12.33
C VAL A 137 3.74 -14.18 -12.69
N GLN A 138 4.64 -15.16 -12.77
CA GLN A 138 4.25 -16.56 -12.94
C GLN A 138 3.70 -17.09 -11.62
N LEU A 139 2.44 -17.53 -11.61
CA LEU A 139 1.84 -18.14 -10.43
C LEU A 139 2.44 -19.53 -10.18
N GLN A 140 2.61 -19.83 -8.91
CA GLN A 140 3.27 -21.04 -8.43
C GLN A 140 2.39 -21.75 -7.39
N ARG A 141 2.66 -23.03 -7.18
CA ARG A 141 2.11 -23.81 -6.06
C ARG A 141 3.22 -24.61 -5.38
N SER A 142 3.09 -24.82 -4.08
CA SER A 142 3.92 -25.77 -3.35
C SER A 142 3.43 -27.20 -3.57
N LEU A 143 4.32 -28.11 -3.97
CA LEU A 143 4.03 -29.55 -4.05
C LEU A 143 4.12 -30.25 -2.70
N VAL A 144 4.78 -29.63 -1.72
CA VAL A 144 4.91 -30.14 -0.36
C VAL A 144 4.26 -29.15 0.60
N PRO A 145 3.35 -29.58 1.48
CA PRO A 145 2.81 -28.69 2.51
C PRO A 145 3.91 -28.13 3.41
N GLY A 146 4.00 -26.80 3.52
CA GLY A 146 4.86 -26.12 4.50
C GLY A 146 6.34 -25.95 4.13
N GLY A 147 6.72 -26.01 2.85
CA GLY A 147 8.11 -25.75 2.47
C GLY A 147 8.31 -25.34 1.01
N SER A 148 9.37 -24.57 0.77
CA SER A 148 9.83 -24.11 -0.55
C SER A 148 10.44 -25.21 -1.43
N ALA A 149 10.53 -26.45 -0.92
CA ALA A 149 10.95 -27.60 -1.69
C ALA A 149 9.81 -28.09 -2.60
N GLY A 150 10.02 -28.01 -3.92
CA GLY A 150 9.03 -28.46 -4.90
C GLY A 150 7.99 -27.41 -5.27
N VAL A 151 8.34 -26.11 -5.25
CA VAL A 151 7.50 -25.08 -5.85
C VAL A 151 7.52 -25.22 -7.37
N VAL A 152 6.34 -25.27 -8.00
CA VAL A 152 6.22 -25.41 -9.46
C VAL A 152 5.28 -24.35 -10.05
N PRO A 153 5.60 -23.82 -11.24
CA PRO A 153 4.69 -22.98 -12.00
C PRO A 153 3.37 -23.70 -12.33
N ILE A 154 2.27 -22.95 -12.36
CA ILE A 154 0.96 -23.48 -12.77
C ILE A 154 0.55 -23.07 -14.19
N GLY A 155 1.44 -22.42 -14.94
CA GLY A 155 1.17 -21.97 -16.31
C GLY A 155 0.27 -20.72 -16.42
N VAL A 156 -0.03 -20.06 -15.30
CA VAL A 156 -0.77 -18.79 -15.26
C VAL A 156 0.20 -17.67 -14.95
N THR A 157 0.11 -16.58 -15.72
CA THR A 157 0.89 -15.36 -15.50
C THR A 157 -0.04 -14.21 -15.20
N CYS A 158 0.29 -13.37 -14.21
CA CYS A 158 -0.54 -12.26 -13.76
C CYS A 158 0.22 -10.94 -13.70
N ASP A 159 -0.47 -9.86 -14.04
CA ASP A 159 -0.11 -8.50 -13.67
C ASP A 159 -0.90 -8.10 -12.42
N PHE A 160 -0.23 -7.50 -11.45
CA PHE A 160 -0.82 -7.01 -10.20
C PHE A 160 -0.54 -5.51 -10.05
N LEU A 161 -1.51 -4.77 -9.53
CA LEU A 161 -1.39 -3.39 -9.08
C LEU A 161 -2.21 -3.23 -7.80
N THR A 162 -1.58 -2.79 -6.73
CA THR A 162 -2.23 -2.64 -5.44
C THR A 162 -1.85 -1.30 -4.81
N LYS A 163 -2.79 -0.74 -4.06
CA LYS A 163 -2.55 0.36 -3.13
C LYS A 163 -3.06 -0.07 -1.76
N MET A 164 -2.24 0.10 -0.74
CA MET A 164 -2.60 -0.10 0.65
C MET A 164 -2.38 1.20 1.42
N HIS A 165 -3.26 1.55 2.35
CA HIS A 165 -2.87 2.47 3.41
C HIS A 165 -2.18 1.71 4.56
N GLN A 166 -0.90 1.97 4.77
CA GLN A 166 -0.06 1.32 5.76
C GLN A 166 0.69 2.37 6.61
N GLY A 167 0.01 2.92 7.61
CA GLY A 167 0.59 3.90 8.53
C GLY A 167 1.51 3.24 9.58
N THR A 168 2.82 3.25 9.34
CA THR A 168 3.81 2.67 10.30
C THR A 168 4.47 3.70 11.22
N HIS A 169 3.94 4.93 11.26
CA HIS A 169 4.52 6.03 12.04
C HIS A 169 3.66 6.49 13.24
N SER A 170 2.36 6.19 13.28
CA SER A 170 1.41 6.67 14.31
C SER A 170 0.73 5.52 15.04
N ALA A 171 0.16 5.78 16.22
CA ALA A 171 -0.50 4.76 17.03
C ALA A 171 -1.76 4.13 16.39
N ASP A 172 -2.26 4.69 15.27
CA ASP A 172 -3.55 4.34 14.67
C ASP A 172 -3.69 2.82 14.47
N ALA A 173 -2.71 2.19 13.81
CA ALA A 173 -2.72 0.76 13.49
C ALA A 173 -2.72 -0.18 14.72
N PHE A 174 -2.43 0.31 15.92
CA PHE A 174 -2.44 -0.55 17.10
C PHE A 174 -3.86 -1.00 17.45
N ALA A 175 -4.81 -0.07 17.42
CA ALA A 175 -6.21 -0.34 17.77
C ALA A 175 -7.15 -0.30 16.56
N ASN A 176 -6.77 0.39 15.49
CA ASN A 176 -7.53 0.45 14.26
C ASN A 176 -7.16 -0.73 13.36
N ASN A 177 -8.18 -1.43 12.85
CA ASN A 177 -7.99 -2.53 11.92
C ASN A 177 -8.43 -2.25 10.49
N LEU A 178 -9.07 -1.12 10.25
CA LEU A 178 -9.65 -0.77 8.96
C LEU A 178 -8.67 0.09 8.16
N HIS A 179 -8.29 -0.42 6.99
CA HIS A 179 -7.45 0.30 6.07
C HIS A 179 -7.88 0.12 4.61
N GLU A 180 -7.70 1.16 3.79
CA GLU A 180 -8.08 1.08 2.38
C GLU A 180 -7.11 0.21 1.57
N LEU A 181 -7.68 -0.78 0.90
CA LEU A 181 -7.02 -1.62 -0.10
C LEU A 181 -7.67 -1.38 -1.45
N VAL A 182 -6.86 -1.02 -2.44
CA VAL A 182 -7.19 -1.08 -3.85
C VAL A 182 -6.39 -2.23 -4.46
N TYR A 183 -7.06 -3.17 -5.10
CA TYR A 183 -6.45 -4.39 -5.62
C TYR A 183 -6.89 -4.65 -7.05
N HIS A 184 -5.94 -4.62 -7.97
CA HIS A 184 -6.14 -4.95 -9.37
C HIS A 184 -5.25 -6.13 -9.76
N VAL A 185 -5.84 -7.10 -10.46
CA VAL A 185 -5.12 -8.23 -11.03
C VAL A 185 -5.71 -8.59 -12.38
N ARG A 186 -4.85 -8.96 -13.33
CA ARG A 186 -5.23 -9.56 -14.62
C ARG A 186 -4.30 -10.71 -14.93
N CYS A 187 -4.85 -11.88 -15.22
CA CYS A 187 -4.07 -13.09 -15.50
C CYS A 187 -4.37 -13.67 -16.88
N SER A 188 -3.43 -14.50 -17.37
CA SER A 188 -3.52 -15.20 -18.65
C SER A 188 -4.65 -16.24 -18.73
N ASP A 189 -5.19 -16.69 -17.59
CA ASP A 189 -6.33 -17.62 -17.51
C ASP A 189 -7.70 -16.91 -17.53
N GLY A 190 -7.71 -15.59 -17.74
CA GLY A 190 -8.93 -14.77 -17.73
C GLY A 190 -9.31 -14.22 -16.36
N THR A 191 -8.57 -14.56 -15.29
CA THR A 191 -8.77 -13.94 -13.97
C THR A 191 -8.62 -12.43 -14.08
N ARG A 192 -9.64 -11.68 -13.63
CA ARG A 192 -9.60 -10.23 -13.51
C ARG A 192 -10.39 -9.78 -12.29
N ILE A 193 -9.73 -9.03 -11.41
CA ILE A 193 -10.36 -8.34 -10.28
C ILE A 193 -9.89 -6.90 -10.32
N SER A 194 -10.81 -5.95 -10.13
CA SER A 194 -10.53 -4.58 -9.76
C SER A 194 -11.41 -4.28 -8.56
N ALA A 195 -10.80 -4.27 -7.39
CA ALA A 195 -11.51 -4.12 -6.13
C ALA A 195 -10.99 -2.93 -5.32
N THR A 196 -11.89 -2.21 -4.65
CA THR A 196 -11.55 -1.21 -3.64
C THR A 196 -12.38 -1.49 -2.39
N VAL A 197 -11.73 -1.69 -1.25
CA VAL A 197 -12.36 -2.08 0.01
C VAL A 197 -11.65 -1.45 1.21
N MET A 198 -12.37 -1.26 2.30
CA MET A 198 -11.83 -1.12 3.65
C MET A 198 -11.53 -2.52 4.18
N THR A 199 -10.28 -2.95 4.04
CA THR A 199 -9.83 -4.24 4.58
C THR A 199 -9.76 -4.19 6.10
N ALA A 200 -10.25 -5.24 6.76
CA ALA A 200 -10.13 -5.45 8.19
C ALA A 200 -8.97 -6.41 8.49
N PHE A 201 -7.85 -5.87 8.98
CA PHE A 201 -6.65 -6.65 9.30
C PHE A 201 -6.76 -7.40 10.64
N GLY A 202 -7.73 -8.29 10.76
CA GLY A 202 -8.00 -9.02 12.01
C GLY A 202 -8.94 -8.26 12.94
N ILE A 203 -8.74 -8.38 14.24
CA ILE A 203 -9.67 -7.88 15.25
C ILE A 203 -9.36 -6.41 15.62
N PRO A 204 -10.36 -5.53 15.76
CA PRO A 204 -10.13 -4.15 16.22
C PRO A 204 -9.77 -4.10 17.70
N GLY A 205 -8.98 -3.09 18.10
CA GLY A 205 -8.51 -2.89 19.47
C GLY A 205 -7.36 -3.81 19.89
N GLU A 206 -6.91 -4.71 19.02
CA GLU A 206 -5.81 -5.63 19.27
C GLU A 206 -4.91 -5.83 18.05
N PHE A 207 -3.72 -6.36 18.27
CA PHE A 207 -2.83 -6.87 17.23
C PHE A 207 -2.06 -8.09 17.77
N VAL A 208 -1.30 -8.78 16.94
CA VAL A 208 -0.44 -9.89 17.36
C VAL A 208 1.03 -9.44 17.38
N ARG A 209 1.78 -9.78 18.42
CA ARG A 209 3.20 -9.42 18.51
C ARG A 209 3.98 -10.00 17.32
N SER A 210 4.81 -9.18 16.67
CA SER A 210 5.47 -9.61 15.43
C SER A 210 6.61 -10.61 15.62
N CYS A 211 7.39 -10.53 16.69
CA CYS A 211 8.55 -11.41 16.91
C CYS A 211 8.20 -12.83 17.41
N ASP A 212 6.96 -13.08 17.86
CA ASP A 212 6.49 -14.43 18.23
C ASP A 212 5.27 -14.90 17.42
N LYS A 213 4.63 -14.00 16.67
CA LYS A 213 3.47 -14.26 15.80
C LYS A 213 2.31 -14.97 16.50
N THR A 214 2.23 -14.93 17.83
CA THR A 214 1.29 -15.73 18.63
C THR A 214 0.66 -14.94 19.78
N THR A 215 1.38 -14.00 20.39
CA THR A 215 0.86 -13.25 21.53
C THR A 215 -0.06 -12.12 21.07
N VAL A 216 -1.33 -12.15 21.49
CA VAL A 216 -2.28 -11.06 21.26
C VAL A 216 -2.02 -9.92 22.24
N ILE A 217 -1.88 -8.69 21.71
CA ILE A 217 -1.72 -7.46 22.46
C ILE A 217 -3.01 -6.65 22.41
N ARG A 218 -3.55 -6.29 23.57
CA ARG A 218 -4.70 -5.39 23.71
C ARG A 218 -4.20 -3.95 23.63
N ALA A 219 -4.45 -3.28 22.52
CA ALA A 219 -3.93 -1.95 22.23
C ALA A 219 -4.85 -0.81 22.70
N GLY A 220 -6.15 -1.09 22.84
CA GLY A 220 -7.14 -0.09 23.25
C GLY A 220 -8.55 -0.45 22.81
N ALA A 221 -9.45 0.52 22.90
CA ALA A 221 -10.79 0.38 22.32
C ALA A 221 -10.71 0.39 20.77
N PRO A 222 -11.58 -0.36 20.08
CA PRO A 222 -11.78 -0.23 18.63
C PRO A 222 -11.93 1.22 18.18
N VAL A 223 -11.23 1.59 17.11
CA VAL A 223 -11.39 2.88 16.44
C VAL A 223 -11.54 2.63 14.94
N PRO A 224 -12.68 2.99 14.32
CA PRO A 224 -13.96 3.31 14.94
C PRO A 224 -14.53 2.21 15.85
N ALA A 225 -15.47 2.55 16.73
CA ALA A 225 -16.07 1.59 17.66
C ALA A 225 -16.88 0.48 16.95
N SER A 226 -17.43 0.79 15.76
CA SER A 226 -18.18 -0.14 14.91
C SER A 226 -17.30 -0.98 13.99
N SER A 227 -15.97 -0.87 14.07
CA SER A 227 -15.07 -1.60 13.19
C SER A 227 -15.35 -3.11 13.22
N PRO A 228 -15.61 -3.75 12.07
CA PRO A 228 -15.83 -5.19 12.01
C PRO A 228 -14.53 -5.95 12.27
N ALA A 229 -14.62 -7.13 12.86
CA ALA A 229 -13.52 -8.08 12.85
C ALA A 229 -13.33 -8.67 11.42
N GLY A 230 -12.09 -8.79 10.98
CA GLY A 230 -11.73 -9.38 9.69
C GLY A 230 -10.98 -10.71 9.82
N GLY A 231 -10.77 -11.39 8.69
CA GLY A 231 -10.03 -12.66 8.63
C GLY A 231 -8.50 -12.53 8.58
N GLY A 232 -7.97 -11.31 8.54
CA GLY A 232 -6.53 -11.02 8.50
C GLY A 232 -5.87 -10.90 9.87
N VAL A 233 -4.67 -10.32 9.91
CA VAL A 233 -3.94 -10.01 11.16
C VAL A 233 -2.94 -8.87 10.93
N ARG A 234 -2.78 -8.00 11.93
CA ARG A 234 -1.63 -7.10 12.07
C ARG A 234 -0.62 -7.74 13.01
N PHE A 235 0.57 -8.01 12.51
CA PHE A 235 1.71 -8.32 13.34
C PHE A 235 2.54 -7.06 13.53
N ILE A 236 2.61 -6.56 14.76
CA ILE A 236 3.27 -5.29 15.08
C ILE A 236 4.32 -5.52 16.17
N PRO A 237 5.53 -4.93 16.07
CA PRO A 237 6.54 -5.04 17.10
C PRO A 237 6.09 -4.29 18.36
N ASP A 238 6.37 -4.87 19.52
CA ASP A 238 6.23 -4.22 20.82
C ASP A 238 7.58 -4.12 21.53
N LEU A 239 7.58 -3.52 22.73
CA LEU A 239 8.80 -3.38 23.54
C LEU A 239 9.49 -4.73 23.82
N GLU A 240 8.74 -5.83 23.91
CA GLU A 240 9.32 -7.16 24.08
C GLU A 240 10.14 -7.59 22.86
N CYS A 241 9.66 -7.31 21.64
CA CYS A 241 10.45 -7.54 20.43
C CYS A 241 11.74 -6.73 20.41
N VAL A 242 11.68 -5.47 20.87
CA VAL A 242 12.87 -4.61 20.99
C VAL A 242 13.87 -5.20 21.98
N ARG A 243 13.42 -5.61 23.18
CA ARG A 243 14.29 -6.24 24.19
C ARG A 243 14.90 -7.55 23.72
N ARG A 244 14.12 -8.37 23.01
CA ARG A 244 14.54 -9.69 22.56
C ARG A 244 15.54 -9.64 21.43
N HIS A 245 15.36 -8.74 20.48
CA HIS A 245 16.11 -8.76 19.21
C HIS A 245 17.00 -7.54 18.98
N ILE A 246 16.70 -6.38 19.57
CA ILE A 246 17.48 -5.16 19.38
C ILE A 246 18.50 -4.99 20.51
N LEU A 247 18.09 -5.14 21.77
CA LEU A 247 18.99 -5.00 22.91
C LEU A 247 19.80 -6.28 23.12
N VAL A 248 21.06 -6.28 22.71
CA VAL A 248 21.92 -7.48 22.73
C VAL A 248 23.13 -7.29 23.66
N PRO A 249 23.66 -8.36 24.27
CA PRO A 249 24.85 -8.28 25.11
C PRO A 249 26.10 -7.84 24.32
N PRO A 250 27.20 -7.50 25.01
CA PRO A 250 28.47 -7.22 24.35
C PRO A 250 28.95 -8.39 23.47
N GLY A 251 29.34 -8.09 22.23
CA GLY A 251 29.85 -9.09 21.28
C GLY A 251 28.82 -9.61 20.27
N GLU A 252 27.54 -9.25 20.42
CA GLU A 252 26.47 -9.62 19.50
C GLU A 252 26.02 -8.44 18.62
N PHE A 253 25.31 -8.74 17.53
CA PHE A 253 24.68 -7.75 16.64
C PHE A 253 23.16 -7.77 16.82
N SER A 254 22.53 -6.61 16.76
CA SER A 254 21.07 -6.49 16.81
C SER A 254 20.40 -7.10 15.58
N GLY A 255 19.30 -7.83 15.78
CA GLY A 255 18.46 -8.39 14.73
C GLY A 255 17.27 -7.49 14.40
N PHE A 256 17.48 -6.44 13.61
CA PHE A 256 16.45 -5.43 13.31
C PHE A 256 15.19 -6.01 12.65
N SER A 257 15.33 -6.88 11.65
CA SER A 257 14.17 -7.56 11.04
C SER A 257 13.43 -8.51 11.99
N GLY A 258 14.04 -8.93 13.11
CA GLY A 258 13.38 -9.71 14.16
C GLY A 258 12.68 -8.84 15.20
N GLY A 259 13.22 -7.66 15.49
CA GLY A 259 12.72 -6.76 16.55
C GLY A 259 11.79 -5.65 16.07
N LEU A 260 11.94 -5.21 14.82
CA LEU A 260 11.29 -4.05 14.22
C LEU A 260 10.84 -4.39 12.79
N TYR A 261 9.86 -5.29 12.72
CA TYR A 261 9.22 -5.73 11.48
C TYR A 261 7.71 -5.79 11.69
N GLU A 262 6.98 -5.13 10.80
CA GLU A 262 5.51 -5.17 10.72
C GLU A 262 5.06 -6.01 9.55
N ASP A 263 3.95 -6.73 9.72
CA ASP A 263 3.45 -7.71 8.75
C ASP A 263 1.92 -7.69 8.80
N TRP A 264 1.29 -7.37 7.67
CA TRP A 264 -0.12 -7.00 7.58
C TRP A 264 -0.84 -7.93 6.62
N VAL A 265 -1.33 -9.05 7.14
CA VAL A 265 -1.99 -10.09 6.36
C VAL A 265 -3.46 -9.74 6.19
N SER A 266 -3.91 -9.54 4.95
CA SER A 266 -5.33 -9.28 4.67
C SER A 266 -6.09 -10.57 4.37
N ALA A 267 -7.42 -10.52 4.42
CA ALA A 267 -8.30 -11.58 3.94
C ALA A 267 -9.60 -10.92 3.47
N ASN A 268 -9.72 -10.70 2.16
CA ASN A 268 -10.77 -9.88 1.58
C ASN A 268 -11.77 -10.72 0.82
N TYR A 269 -13.05 -10.36 0.94
CA TYR A 269 -14.14 -11.08 0.31
C TYR A 269 -15.06 -10.11 -0.39
N LEU A 270 -15.50 -10.47 -1.59
CA LEU A 270 -16.67 -9.84 -2.21
C LEU A 270 -17.85 -10.81 -2.07
N ARG A 271 -18.95 -10.39 -1.46
CA ARG A 271 -20.09 -11.27 -1.14
C ARG A 271 -21.43 -10.61 -1.45
N THR A 272 -22.36 -11.39 -2.00
CA THR A 272 -23.76 -10.99 -2.15
C THR A 272 -24.48 -10.94 -0.79
N PRO A 273 -25.66 -10.30 -0.70
CA PRO A 273 -26.41 -10.18 0.56
C PRO A 273 -26.78 -11.51 1.23
N ASP A 274 -26.93 -12.58 0.46
CA ASP A 274 -27.20 -13.95 0.93
C ASP A 274 -25.93 -14.71 1.37
N GLY A 275 -24.77 -14.04 1.35
CA GLY A 275 -23.48 -14.60 1.80
C GLY A 275 -22.71 -15.38 0.74
N ARG A 276 -23.23 -15.52 -0.48
CA ARG A 276 -22.47 -16.18 -1.57
C ARG A 276 -21.23 -15.38 -1.91
N GLN A 277 -20.08 -16.04 -1.86
CA GLN A 277 -18.80 -15.47 -2.24
C GLN A 277 -18.72 -15.30 -3.76
N LEU A 278 -18.26 -14.13 -4.18
CA LEU A 278 -17.94 -13.79 -5.56
C LEU A 278 -16.43 -13.83 -5.81
N ALA A 279 -15.65 -13.35 -4.83
CA ALA A 279 -14.20 -13.36 -4.89
C ALA A 279 -13.54 -13.40 -3.52
N TYR A 280 -12.31 -13.87 -3.50
CA TYR A 280 -11.38 -13.82 -2.37
C TYR A 280 -10.00 -13.38 -2.86
N PHE A 281 -9.35 -12.51 -2.09
CA PHE A 281 -7.97 -12.09 -2.33
C PHE A 281 -7.31 -11.66 -1.02
N ASP A 282 -6.04 -11.99 -0.82
CA ASP A 282 -5.32 -11.79 0.44
C ASP A 282 -3.88 -11.29 0.22
N PRO A 283 -3.70 -10.11 -0.44
CA PRO A 283 -2.38 -9.52 -0.49
C PRO A 283 -1.85 -9.25 0.91
N HIS A 284 -0.54 -9.41 1.07
CA HIS A 284 0.18 -9.21 2.32
C HIS A 284 1.15 -8.04 2.16
N PHE A 285 1.34 -7.25 3.20
CA PHE A 285 2.23 -6.10 3.20
C PHE A 285 3.13 -6.14 4.42
N ALA A 286 4.43 -6.04 4.22
CA ALA A 286 5.38 -5.98 5.31
C ALA A 286 6.25 -4.74 5.24
N VAL A 287 6.68 -4.27 6.40
CA VAL A 287 7.55 -3.09 6.55
C VAL A 287 8.68 -3.43 7.50
N PHE A 288 9.90 -3.16 7.04
CA PHE A 288 11.10 -3.22 7.85
C PHE A 288 11.37 -1.85 8.44
N SER A 289 11.87 -1.83 9.67
CA SER A 289 12.28 -0.61 10.36
C SER A 289 11.18 0.46 10.36
N PRO A 290 9.96 0.12 10.85
CA PRO A 290 8.88 1.09 11.06
C PRO A 290 9.35 2.18 12.03
N SER A 291 8.78 3.38 11.97
CA SER A 291 9.23 4.49 12.83
C SER A 291 8.79 4.36 14.30
N ARG A 292 7.90 3.39 14.57
CA ARG A 292 7.37 3.11 15.91
C ARG A 292 7.27 1.61 16.20
N PHE A 293 7.17 1.31 17.49
CA PHE A 293 6.73 0.04 18.05
C PHE A 293 5.73 0.31 19.18
N PHE A 294 4.97 -0.71 19.59
CA PHE A 294 4.02 -0.58 20.69
C PHE A 294 4.72 -0.59 22.05
N ASP A 295 4.48 0.43 22.87
CA ASP A 295 4.97 0.53 24.24
C ASP A 295 3.89 1.12 25.14
N ALA A 296 3.16 0.26 25.87
CA ALA A 296 2.09 0.65 26.76
C ALA A 296 2.52 1.56 27.93
N SER A 297 3.83 1.71 28.18
CA SER A 297 4.36 2.61 29.21
C SER A 297 4.50 4.07 28.73
N ARG A 298 4.35 4.31 27.43
CA ARG A 298 4.54 5.63 26.80
C ARG A 298 3.20 6.29 26.47
N PRO A 299 3.15 7.64 26.42
CA PRO A 299 1.98 8.35 25.92
C PRO A 299 1.54 7.84 24.54
N GLY A 300 0.24 7.58 24.38
CA GLY A 300 -0.32 7.04 23.14
C GLY A 300 0.11 5.60 22.82
N ASN A 301 0.71 4.89 23.77
CA ASN A 301 1.26 3.54 23.59
C ASN A 301 2.37 3.44 22.52
N VAL A 302 3.07 4.54 22.22
CA VAL A 302 4.08 4.62 21.15
C VAL A 302 5.50 4.69 21.73
N GLY A 303 6.32 3.70 21.41
CA GLY A 303 7.77 3.82 21.42
C GLY A 303 8.27 4.23 20.04
N ARG A 304 9.25 5.15 19.95
CA ARG A 304 9.91 5.49 18.68
C ARG A 304 11.04 4.52 18.43
N SER A 305 11.10 3.92 17.24
CA SER A 305 12.11 2.90 16.93
C SER A 305 13.53 3.44 17.04
N VAL A 306 13.75 4.72 16.70
CA VAL A 306 15.04 5.38 16.89
C VAL A 306 15.49 5.45 18.35
N ASP A 307 14.54 5.54 19.30
CA ASP A 307 14.86 5.59 20.73
C ASP A 307 15.52 4.27 21.18
N ALA A 308 15.25 3.16 20.49
CA ALA A 308 15.87 1.87 20.78
C ALA A 308 17.38 1.87 20.60
N CYS A 309 17.91 2.79 19.80
CA CYS A 309 19.35 2.98 19.64
C CYS A 309 20.03 3.58 20.88
N PHE A 310 19.26 4.23 21.74
CA PHE A 310 19.74 4.86 22.98
C PHE A 310 19.32 4.10 24.24
N MET A 311 18.51 3.05 24.10
CA MET A 311 18.08 2.21 25.22
C MET A 311 19.24 1.34 25.73
N VAL A 312 19.33 1.24 27.06
CA VAL A 312 20.30 0.40 27.78
C VAL A 312 19.57 -0.36 28.88
N GLU A 313 19.72 -1.68 28.89
CA GLU A 313 19.19 -2.56 29.95
C GLU A 313 20.34 -3.45 30.47
N GLY A 314 20.92 -3.08 31.62
CA GLY A 314 22.15 -3.71 32.10
C GLY A 314 23.33 -3.42 31.16
N ASP A 315 23.94 -4.46 30.61
CA ASP A 315 25.02 -4.38 29.60
C ASP A 315 24.50 -4.50 28.15
N ARG A 316 23.18 -4.67 27.98
CA ARG A 316 22.53 -4.84 26.69
C ARG A 316 22.19 -3.49 26.06
N ARG A 317 22.48 -3.36 24.76
CA ARG A 317 22.17 -2.18 23.95
C ARG A 317 22.06 -2.56 22.47
N ALA A 318 21.51 -1.66 21.66
CA ALA A 318 21.54 -1.82 20.20
C ALA A 318 22.98 -1.75 19.65
N ARG A 319 23.28 -2.54 18.62
CA ARG A 319 24.61 -2.65 17.99
C ARG A 319 24.48 -2.91 16.49
N GLY A 320 25.10 -2.09 15.65
CA GLY A 320 25.11 -2.29 14.21
C GLY A 320 23.86 -1.74 13.51
N GLY A 321 23.76 -2.07 12.22
CA GLY A 321 22.57 -1.87 11.39
C GLY A 321 22.02 -0.45 11.41
N GLU A 322 20.70 -0.36 11.52
CA GLU A 322 19.91 0.87 11.50
C GLU A 322 20.30 1.83 12.62
N CYS A 323 20.74 1.33 13.78
CA CYS A 323 21.20 2.19 14.86
C CYS A 323 22.56 2.82 14.58
N ASP A 324 23.54 2.08 14.07
CA ASP A 324 24.83 2.66 13.69
C ASP A 324 24.64 3.67 12.54
N ALA A 325 23.75 3.37 11.59
CA ALA A 325 23.40 4.29 10.51
C ALA A 325 22.76 5.59 11.03
N SER A 326 21.81 5.48 11.95
CA SER A 326 21.08 6.65 12.49
C SER A 326 21.93 7.49 13.45
N THR A 327 22.79 6.84 14.25
CA THR A 327 23.54 7.49 15.33
C THR A 327 24.96 7.91 14.95
N ALA A 328 25.30 7.85 13.66
CA ALA A 328 26.65 8.07 13.15
C ALA A 328 27.71 7.22 13.92
N GLY A 329 27.46 5.90 13.97
CA GLY A 329 28.32 4.93 14.65
C GLY A 329 28.31 5.07 16.18
N GLY A 330 27.19 5.51 16.78
CA GLY A 330 27.05 5.71 18.21
C GLY A 330 27.62 7.03 18.75
N THR A 331 27.95 7.98 17.88
CA THR A 331 28.47 9.30 18.29
C THR A 331 27.37 10.26 18.73
N LEU A 332 26.15 10.08 18.23
CA LEU A 332 24.98 10.83 18.68
C LEU A 332 24.46 10.28 20.02
N THR A 333 24.01 11.18 20.89
CA THR A 333 23.36 10.83 22.18
C THR A 333 21.84 10.88 22.12
N SER A 334 21.28 11.47 21.07
CA SER A 334 19.85 11.52 20.79
C SER A 334 19.62 11.81 19.29
N LEU A 335 18.44 11.44 18.78
CA LEU A 335 17.99 11.75 17.43
C LEU A 335 16.47 11.82 17.43
N ASP A 336 15.89 12.85 16.82
CA ASP A 336 14.43 12.94 16.68
C ASP A 336 13.92 11.85 15.73
N HIS A 337 12.75 11.29 16.03
CA HIS A 337 12.15 10.22 15.21
C HIS A 337 11.86 10.61 13.76
N ASP A 338 11.62 11.89 13.50
CA ASP A 338 11.35 12.47 12.18
C ASP A 338 12.60 13.05 11.51
N ASP A 339 13.78 12.92 12.13
CA ASP A 339 15.03 13.36 11.51
C ASP A 339 15.36 12.51 10.27
N PRO A 340 15.68 13.10 9.11
CA PRO A 340 16.03 12.36 7.89
C PRO A 340 17.24 11.43 8.00
N ARG A 341 18.04 11.54 9.05
CA ARG A 341 19.14 10.61 9.36
C ARG A 341 18.64 9.29 9.96
N SER A 342 17.44 9.27 10.54
CA SER A 342 16.84 8.06 11.10
C SER A 342 16.57 7.04 9.99
N ALA A 343 17.12 5.84 10.15
CA ALA A 343 16.84 4.71 9.27
C ALA A 343 15.45 4.08 9.53
N PHE A 344 14.75 4.50 10.59
CA PHE A 344 13.44 3.98 10.97
C PHE A 344 12.31 4.81 10.36
N ASN A 345 12.13 4.67 9.06
CA ASN A 345 11.21 5.47 8.24
C ASN A 345 10.29 4.62 7.34
N GLY A 346 10.27 3.29 7.55
CA GLY A 346 9.37 2.38 6.82
C GLY A 346 9.62 2.30 5.31
N LEU A 347 10.82 2.71 4.86
CA LEU A 347 11.15 2.74 3.43
C LEU A 347 11.34 1.35 2.80
N VAL A 348 11.69 0.34 3.57
CA VAL A 348 11.92 -1.01 3.03
C VAL A 348 10.68 -1.84 3.29
N ARG A 349 10.08 -2.36 2.22
CA ARG A 349 8.77 -3.00 2.24
C ARG A 349 8.75 -4.25 1.39
N GLU A 350 7.90 -5.19 1.77
CA GLU A 350 7.52 -6.32 0.93
C GLU A 350 6.03 -6.28 0.64
N VAL A 351 5.66 -6.69 -0.56
CA VAL A 351 4.30 -7.05 -0.92
C VAL A 351 4.28 -8.51 -1.31
N TYR A 352 3.27 -9.24 -0.86
CA TYR A 352 3.06 -10.61 -1.29
C TYR A 352 1.77 -10.71 -2.08
N PHE A 353 1.87 -11.36 -3.23
CA PHE A 353 0.70 -11.82 -3.97
C PHE A 353 0.49 -13.30 -3.66
N ASN A 354 -0.66 -13.59 -3.08
CA ASN A 354 -0.98 -14.89 -2.53
C ASN A 354 -2.20 -15.48 -3.25
N GLN A 355 -3.33 -15.69 -2.58
CA GLN A 355 -4.52 -16.25 -3.17
C GLN A 355 -5.34 -15.20 -3.93
N THR A 356 -5.95 -15.65 -5.03
CA THR A 356 -6.93 -14.87 -5.80
C THR A 356 -7.93 -15.83 -6.40
N TRP A 357 -9.14 -15.83 -5.86
CA TRP A 357 -10.24 -16.68 -6.30
C TRP A 357 -11.43 -15.84 -6.77
N ILE A 358 -12.09 -16.34 -7.79
CA ILE A 358 -13.34 -15.83 -8.35
C ILE A 358 -14.28 -17.03 -8.46
N THR A 359 -15.51 -16.86 -7.97
CA THR A 359 -16.62 -17.81 -8.03
C THR A 359 -17.84 -17.11 -8.64
N ASN A 360 -17.65 -16.57 -9.85
CA ASN A 360 -18.60 -15.70 -10.56
C ASN A 360 -18.88 -16.20 -11.99
N ALA A 361 -18.82 -17.53 -12.20
CA ALA A 361 -19.06 -18.12 -13.51
C ALA A 361 -20.43 -17.72 -14.07
N GLY A 362 -20.44 -17.12 -15.27
CA GLY A 362 -21.66 -16.66 -15.94
C GLY A 362 -22.36 -15.46 -15.26
N GLY A 363 -21.77 -14.87 -14.22
CA GLY A 363 -22.32 -13.73 -13.51
C GLY A 363 -21.99 -12.37 -14.16
N PRO A 364 -22.56 -11.27 -13.64
CA PRO A 364 -22.17 -9.91 -14.02
C PRO A 364 -20.67 -9.66 -13.84
N THR A 365 -20.11 -8.80 -14.70
CA THR A 365 -18.71 -8.37 -14.59
C THR A 365 -18.53 -7.10 -13.75
N VAL A 366 -19.63 -6.44 -13.39
CA VAL A 366 -19.66 -5.25 -12.54
C VAL A 366 -20.58 -5.54 -11.37
N TRP A 367 -20.05 -5.28 -10.18
CA TRP A 367 -20.76 -5.38 -8.92
C TRP A 367 -20.57 -4.09 -8.13
N TYR A 368 -21.54 -3.77 -7.28
CA TYR A 368 -21.48 -2.68 -6.32
C TYR A 368 -21.58 -3.31 -4.94
N THR A 369 -20.58 -3.09 -4.09
CA THR A 369 -20.51 -3.63 -2.72
C THR A 369 -20.59 -2.50 -1.72
N ASP A 370 -20.87 -2.80 -0.46
CA ASP A 370 -20.51 -1.88 0.61
C ASP A 370 -18.96 -1.75 0.69
N PRO A 371 -18.43 -0.78 1.44
CA PRO A 371 -16.98 -0.56 1.54
C PRO A 371 -16.20 -1.75 2.12
N PHE A 372 -16.85 -2.69 2.80
CA PHE A 372 -16.22 -3.90 3.34
C PHE A 372 -16.27 -5.10 2.37
N GLY A 373 -16.78 -4.90 1.15
CA GLY A 373 -16.93 -5.94 0.13
C GLY A 373 -18.21 -6.77 0.28
N GLY A 374 -19.10 -6.43 1.22
CA GLY A 374 -20.39 -7.08 1.40
C GLY A 374 -21.47 -6.53 0.47
N ASN A 375 -22.69 -7.07 0.62
CA ASN A 375 -23.90 -6.57 -0.03
C ASN A 375 -23.81 -6.41 -1.57
N ALA A 376 -23.02 -7.25 -2.25
CA ALA A 376 -22.78 -7.14 -3.69
C ALA A 376 -24.07 -7.21 -4.53
N ARG A 377 -24.30 -6.20 -5.38
CA ARG A 377 -25.45 -6.08 -6.28
C ARG A 377 -25.01 -5.60 -7.67
N PRO A 378 -25.75 -5.89 -8.75
CA PRO A 378 -25.42 -5.38 -10.10
C PRO A 378 -25.76 -3.90 -10.31
N THR A 379 -26.48 -3.27 -9.38
CA THR A 379 -26.86 -1.85 -9.44
C THR A 379 -26.26 -1.09 -8.26
N PRO A 380 -25.88 0.19 -8.45
CA PRO A 380 -25.33 1.02 -7.38
C PRO A 380 -26.35 1.28 -6.26
N PHE A 381 -25.84 1.58 -5.07
CA PHE A 381 -26.61 2.04 -3.91
C PHE A 381 -25.79 3.07 -3.10
N PRO A 382 -26.41 3.83 -2.17
CA PRO A 382 -25.68 4.82 -1.38
C PRO A 382 -24.48 4.22 -0.64
N GLY A 383 -23.30 4.83 -0.78
CA GLY A 383 -22.05 4.34 -0.20
C GLY A 383 -21.50 3.07 -0.85
N SER A 384 -22.02 2.67 -2.02
CA SER A 384 -21.51 1.50 -2.72
C SER A 384 -20.21 1.78 -3.47
N VAL A 385 -19.30 0.83 -3.42
CA VAL A 385 -18.06 0.84 -4.19
C VAL A 385 -18.22 -0.07 -5.41
N ARG A 386 -17.92 0.47 -6.60
CA ARG A 386 -17.95 -0.29 -7.85
C ARG A 386 -16.74 -1.22 -7.94
N GLN A 387 -17.01 -2.50 -8.10
CA GLN A 387 -16.03 -3.57 -8.29
C GLN A 387 -16.13 -4.13 -9.72
N VAL A 388 -15.01 -4.57 -10.29
CA VAL A 388 -14.98 -5.33 -11.56
C VAL A 388 -14.48 -6.74 -11.29
N LEU A 389 -15.20 -7.72 -11.82
CA LEU A 389 -14.88 -9.14 -11.65
C LEU A 389 -15.05 -9.88 -12.98
N ALA A 390 -14.14 -10.79 -13.31
CA ALA A 390 -14.34 -11.68 -14.44
C ALA A 390 -15.55 -12.61 -14.20
N ALA A 391 -16.26 -12.97 -15.27
CA ALA A 391 -17.41 -13.87 -15.23
C ALA A 391 -16.96 -15.36 -15.29
N ILE A 392 -16.01 -15.74 -14.43
CA ILE A 392 -15.38 -17.06 -14.42
C ILE A 392 -15.46 -17.71 -13.05
N ASP A 393 -15.10 -19.00 -13.00
CA ASP A 393 -14.65 -19.66 -11.78
C ASP A 393 -13.19 -20.07 -11.98
N ASN A 394 -12.30 -19.61 -11.11
CA ASN A 394 -10.88 -19.97 -11.15
C ASN A 394 -10.42 -20.69 -9.87
N THR A 395 -11.35 -21.28 -9.12
CA THR A 395 -11.03 -22.05 -7.92
C THR A 395 -10.08 -23.19 -8.25
N ARG A 396 -9.12 -23.42 -7.36
CA ARG A 396 -8.06 -24.41 -7.55
C ARG A 396 -8.09 -25.40 -6.40
N PRO A 397 -7.77 -26.69 -6.63
CA PRO A 397 -7.73 -27.70 -5.57
C PRO A 397 -6.47 -27.60 -4.70
N PHE A 398 -5.64 -26.58 -4.93
CA PHE A 398 -4.40 -26.31 -4.19
C PHE A 398 -4.28 -24.81 -3.95
N PRO A 399 -3.64 -24.40 -2.83
CA PRO A 399 -3.31 -23.00 -2.61
C PRO A 399 -2.19 -22.57 -3.57
N LEU A 400 -2.21 -21.29 -3.93
CA LEU A 400 -1.06 -20.64 -4.56
C LEU A 400 0.07 -20.48 -3.55
N GLU A 401 1.32 -20.49 -4.03
CA GLU A 401 2.46 -20.11 -3.23
C GLU A 401 2.45 -18.59 -3.01
N SER A 402 2.73 -18.17 -1.77
CA SER A 402 2.90 -16.76 -1.46
C SER A 402 4.23 -16.26 -2.01
N GLN A 403 4.19 -15.30 -2.93
CA GLN A 403 5.39 -14.77 -3.58
C GLN A 403 5.66 -13.35 -3.09
N ALA A 404 6.82 -13.14 -2.45
CA ALA A 404 7.26 -11.86 -1.91
C ALA A 404 8.00 -11.02 -2.96
N PHE A 405 7.73 -9.72 -2.99
CA PHE A 405 8.39 -8.75 -3.85
C PHE A 405 8.76 -7.50 -3.07
N GLY A 406 9.84 -6.82 -3.46
CA GLY A 406 10.14 -5.47 -2.98
C GLY A 406 11.21 -5.34 -1.90
N ALA A 407 11.62 -6.43 -1.24
CA ALA A 407 12.60 -6.40 -0.14
C ALA A 407 13.92 -5.66 -0.46
N SER A 408 14.35 -5.69 -1.72
CA SER A 408 15.58 -5.05 -2.19
C SER A 408 15.38 -3.63 -2.75
N ARG A 409 14.15 -3.11 -2.75
CA ARG A 409 13.82 -1.79 -3.27
C ARG A 409 14.06 -0.73 -2.20
N ASN A 410 14.59 0.40 -2.64
CA ASN A 410 14.76 1.57 -1.79
C ASN A 410 13.87 2.71 -2.32
N TYR A 411 12.76 2.96 -1.62
CA TYR A 411 11.80 4.00 -1.97
C TYR A 411 12.25 5.41 -1.52
N GLY A 412 13.34 5.50 -0.76
CA GLY A 412 13.97 6.76 -0.38
C GLY A 412 14.90 7.33 -1.45
N LEU A 413 14.97 6.70 -2.63
CA LEU A 413 15.75 7.20 -3.76
C LEU A 413 14.84 7.72 -4.87
N TRP A 414 15.18 8.90 -5.38
CA TRP A 414 14.62 9.43 -6.62
C TRP A 414 15.74 9.62 -7.63
N GLN A 415 15.64 8.95 -8.78
CA GLN A 415 16.65 8.99 -9.84
C GLN A 415 18.07 8.68 -9.33
N GLY A 416 18.17 7.69 -8.43
CA GLY A 416 19.44 7.24 -7.84
C GLY A 416 20.03 8.16 -6.75
N ARG A 417 19.29 9.19 -6.31
CA ARG A 417 19.73 10.13 -5.25
C ARG A 417 18.78 10.10 -4.05
N PRO A 418 19.26 10.38 -2.83
CA PRO A 418 18.39 10.51 -1.67
C PRO A 418 17.27 11.53 -1.89
N ALA A 419 16.03 11.08 -1.71
CA ALA A 419 14.82 11.88 -1.84
C ALA A 419 14.48 12.65 -0.54
N GLY A 420 15.19 12.37 0.55
CA GLY A 420 14.95 13.00 1.85
C GLY A 420 13.69 12.51 2.55
N VAL A 421 13.29 11.26 2.32
CA VAL A 421 12.15 10.66 3.03
C VAL A 421 12.49 10.46 4.50
N HIS A 422 11.56 10.83 5.39
CA HIS A 422 11.67 10.73 6.84
C HIS A 422 10.30 10.42 7.45
N ALA A 423 10.23 10.05 8.73
CA ALA A 423 8.94 9.91 9.39
C ALA A 423 8.26 11.30 9.52
N PRO A 424 6.92 11.41 9.43
CA PRO A 424 5.97 10.34 9.12
C PRO A 424 6.05 9.90 7.66
N ASN A 425 6.13 8.58 7.45
CA ASN A 425 6.11 7.93 6.15
C ASN A 425 5.37 6.59 6.27
#